data_AF-A0A3D4ZH06-F1
#
_entry.id   AF-A0A3D4ZH06-F1
#
_cell.length_a   1.000
_cell.length_b   1.000
_cell.length_c   1.000
_cell.angle_alpha   90.00
_cell.angle_beta   90.00
_cell.angle_gamma   90.00
#
_symmetry.space_group_name_H-M   'P 1'
#
loop_
_entity.id
_entity.type
_entity.pdbx_description
1 polymer ?
#
loop_
_entity_poly.entity_id
_entity_poly.type
_entity_poly.pdbx_seq_one_letter_code
_entity_poly.pdbx_strand_id
1 'polypeptide(L)'
;MFQFLSLEAALKRLNYQLDRIMPLLTPSGVILGLLLGSRVAWMKPSVTILFAIITFIGGLGINSNAFFTVLKKPKAILVFIIGANFVMPLLTYAIASTLFRNQQEIATGLILLMSIPTAITGYIWSAIYKGN
;
A
#
# COMPACT_ATOMS: atom_id res chain seq x y z
N MET A 1 2.10 -9.69 35.57
CA MET A 1 1.55 -8.37 35.14
C MET A 1 2.66 -7.41 34.69
N PHE A 2 3.76 -7.23 35.43
CA PHE A 2 4.85 -6.30 35.08
C PHE A 2 5.70 -6.67 33.82
N GLN A 3 5.96 -7.96 33.56
CA GLN A 3 6.70 -8.38 32.34
C GLN A 3 5.95 -8.11 31.03
N PHE A 4 4.62 -8.14 31.05
CA PHE A 4 3.80 -7.84 29.87
C PHE A 4 3.89 -6.35 29.49
N LEU A 5 3.95 -5.46 30.48
CA LEU A 5 4.11 -4.01 30.27
C LEU A 5 5.47 -3.67 29.62
N SER A 6 6.56 -4.31 30.05
CA SER A 6 7.88 -4.07 29.46
C SER A 6 7.98 -4.58 28.02
N LEU A 7 7.37 -5.73 27.72
CA LEU A 7 7.35 -6.28 26.37
C LEU A 7 6.51 -5.40 25.43
N GLU A 8 5.33 -4.97 25.88
CA GLU A 8 4.47 -4.09 25.11
C GLU A 8 5.15 -2.75 24.79
N ALA A 9 5.83 -2.16 25.77
CA ALA A 9 6.59 -0.92 25.57
C ALA A 9 7.72 -1.12 24.54
N ALA A 10 8.44 -2.25 24.60
CA ALA A 10 9.49 -2.57 23.65
C ALA A 10 8.95 -2.75 22.22
N LEU A 11 7.83 -3.47 22.04
CA LEU A 11 7.19 -3.68 20.75
C LEU A 11 6.63 -2.36 20.16
N LYS A 12 6.02 -1.51 20.98
CA LYS A 12 5.57 -0.17 20.56
C LYS A 12 6.72 0.69 20.09
N ARG A 13 7.84 0.68 20.82
CA ARG A 13 9.06 1.40 20.43
C ARG A 13 9.63 0.89 19.11
N LEU A 14 9.68 -0.44 18.93
CA LEU A 14 10.13 -1.05 17.69
C LEU A 14 9.21 -0.65 16.52
N ASN A 15 7.89 -0.75 16.70
CA ASN A 15 6.92 -0.37 15.68
C ASN A 15 7.11 1.09 15.25
N TYR A 16 7.22 2.01 16.22
CA TYR A 16 7.48 3.43 15.93
C TYR A 16 8.78 3.65 15.16
N GLN A 17 9.84 2.92 15.49
CA GLN A 17 11.11 3.00 14.75
C GLN A 17 10.96 2.48 13.32
N LEU A 18 10.29 1.34 13.12
CA LEU A 18 10.03 0.77 11.80
C LEU A 18 9.17 1.69 10.94
N ASP A 19 8.10 2.26 11.49
CA ASP A 19 7.24 3.23 10.80
C ASP A 19 8.03 4.45 10.32
N ARG A 20 8.89 4.97 11.19
CA ARG A 20 9.74 6.13 10.87
C ARG A 20 10.72 5.85 9.72
N ILE A 21 11.25 4.63 9.62
CA ILE A 21 12.19 4.25 8.56
C ILE A 21 11.51 3.59 7.36
N MET A 22 10.18 3.40 7.37
CA MET A 22 9.42 2.79 6.29
C MET A 22 9.72 3.38 4.89
N PRO A 23 9.91 4.71 4.71
CA PRO A 23 10.29 5.28 3.41
C PRO A 23 11.64 4.78 2.88
N LEU A 24 12.54 4.32 3.76
CA LEU A 24 13.83 3.73 3.40
C LEU A 24 13.75 2.20 3.28
N LEU A 25 12.95 1.56 4.13
CA LEU A 25 12.78 0.11 4.13
C LEU A 25 12.21 -0.38 2.78
N THR A 26 11.17 0.26 2.26
CA THR A 26 10.50 -0.21 1.03
C THR A 26 11.44 -0.20 -0.19
N PRO A 27 12.15 0.91 -0.51
CA PRO A 27 13.15 0.89 -1.58
C PRO A 27 14.29 -0.09 -1.33
N SER A 28 14.77 -0.22 -0.08
CA SER A 28 15.84 -1.17 0.25
C SER A 28 15.43 -2.62 -0.03
N GLY A 29 14.17 -2.96 0.23
CA GLY A 29 13.60 -4.28 -0.09
C GLY A 29 13.60 -4.57 -1.60
N VAL A 30 13.26 -3.57 -2.42
CA VAL A 30 13.32 -3.68 -3.89
C VAL A 30 14.76 -3.91 -4.35
N ILE A 31 15.72 -3.12 -3.84
CA ILE A 31 17.14 -3.25 -4.19
C ILE A 31 17.66 -4.63 -3.80
N LEU A 32 17.36 -5.09 -2.59
CA LEU A 32 17.76 -6.43 -2.12
C LEU A 32 17.11 -7.53 -2.97
N GLY A 33 15.85 -7.39 -3.34
CA GLY A 33 15.16 -8.31 -4.24
C GLY A 33 15.83 -8.41 -5.61
N LEU A 34 16.24 -7.26 -6.18
CA LEU A 34 16.98 -7.21 -7.45
C LEU A 34 18.37 -7.86 -7.33
N LEU A 35 19.10 -7.62 -6.25
CA LEU A 35 20.44 -8.18 -6.02
C LEU A 35 20.40 -9.69 -5.77
N LEU A 36 19.39 -10.19 -5.04
CA LEU A 36 19.27 -11.61 -4.69
C LEU A 36 18.62 -12.43 -5.81
N GLY A 37 17.77 -11.81 -6.63
CA GLY A 37 17.19 -12.40 -7.85
C GLY A 37 16.55 -13.78 -7.61
N SER A 38 17.12 -14.81 -8.24
CA SER A 38 16.62 -16.19 -8.17
C SER A 38 16.68 -16.80 -6.76
N ARG A 39 17.56 -16.33 -5.87
CA ARG A 39 17.72 -16.86 -4.50
C ARG A 39 16.49 -16.66 -3.63
N VAL A 40 15.65 -15.67 -3.96
CA VAL A 40 14.42 -15.33 -3.23
C VAL A 40 13.16 -15.56 -4.07
N ALA A 41 13.29 -16.02 -5.31
CA ALA A 41 12.15 -16.23 -6.22
C ALA A 41 11.15 -17.27 -5.72
N TRP A 42 11.58 -18.22 -4.87
CA TRP A 42 10.70 -19.20 -4.22
C TRP A 42 9.70 -18.54 -3.26
N MET A 43 9.95 -17.31 -2.79
CA MET A 43 9.05 -16.56 -1.91
C MET A 43 7.89 -15.87 -2.65
N LYS A 44 7.82 -15.96 -3.99
CA LYS A 44 6.73 -15.35 -4.77
C LYS A 44 5.32 -15.68 -4.23
N PRO A 45 4.98 -16.92 -3.82
CA PRO A 45 3.67 -17.23 -3.26
C PRO A 45 3.39 -16.50 -1.93
N SER A 46 4.43 -16.18 -1.16
CA SER A 46 4.30 -15.45 0.11
C SER A 46 3.75 -14.04 -0.09
N VAL A 47 3.96 -13.42 -1.26
CA VAL A 47 3.44 -12.08 -1.56
C VAL A 47 1.92 -12.03 -1.42
N THR A 48 1.20 -13.01 -1.99
CA THR A 48 -0.26 -13.09 -1.90
C THR A 48 -0.73 -13.30 -0.46
N ILE A 49 -0.06 -14.17 0.30
CA ILE A 49 -0.41 -14.46 1.70
C ILE A 49 -0.18 -13.23 2.57
N LEU A 50 0.98 -12.58 2.43
CA LEU A 50 1.30 -11.35 3.16
C LEU A 50 0.33 -10.23 2.81
N PHE A 51 -0.01 -10.07 1.53
CA PHE A 51 -1.01 -9.10 1.09
C PHE A 51 -2.39 -9.36 1.70
N ALA A 52 -2.81 -10.62 1.78
CA ALA A 52 -4.06 -11.01 2.44
C ALA A 52 -4.03 -10.68 3.95
N ILE A 53 -2.92 -10.97 4.64
CA ILE A 53 -2.75 -10.67 6.07
C ILE A 53 -2.80 -9.16 6.33
N ILE A 54 -2.03 -8.33 5.60
CA ILE A 54 -2.06 -6.87 5.80
C ILE A 54 -3.43 -6.28 5.49
N THR A 55 -4.13 -6.81 4.49
CA THR A 55 -5.50 -6.38 4.14
C THR A 55 -6.48 -6.75 5.24
N PHE A 56 -6.38 -7.96 5.77
CA PHE A 56 -7.23 -8.43 6.86
C PHE A 56 -7.02 -7.62 8.14
N ILE A 57 -5.77 -7.41 8.55
CA ILE A 57 -5.42 -6.59 9.72
C ILE A 57 -5.88 -5.15 9.52
N GLY A 58 -5.65 -4.58 8.34
CA GLY A 58 -6.15 -3.25 7.98
C GLY A 58 -7.67 -3.14 8.09
N GLY A 59 -8.40 -4.19 7.66
CA GLY A 59 -9.84 -4.30 7.79
C GLY A 59 -10.32 -4.35 9.25
N LEU A 60 -9.62 -5.05 10.13
CA LEU A 60 -9.92 -5.08 11.57
C LEU A 60 -9.77 -3.70 12.23
N GLY A 61 -8.90 -2.83 11.69
CA GLY A 61 -8.70 -1.46 12.17
C GLY A 61 -9.79 -0.47 11.76
N ILE A 62 -10.77 -0.88 10.93
CA ILE A 62 -11.83 0.01 10.45
C ILE A 62 -12.87 0.23 11.56
N ASN A 63 -13.04 1.49 11.95
CA ASN A 63 -14.15 1.89 12.82
C ASN A 63 -15.45 1.98 12.02
N SER A 64 -16.43 1.13 12.34
CA SER A 64 -17.71 1.07 11.63
C SER A 64 -18.48 2.40 11.67
N ASN A 65 -18.44 3.13 12.79
CA ASN A 65 -19.11 4.44 12.89
C ASN A 65 -18.45 5.46 11.96
N ALA A 66 -17.11 5.50 11.91
CA ALA A 66 -16.38 6.36 11.00
C ALA A 66 -16.70 6.03 9.53
N PHE A 67 -16.81 4.74 9.20
CA PHE A 67 -17.23 4.29 7.87
C PHE A 67 -18.61 4.84 7.47
N PHE A 68 -19.61 4.73 8.34
CA PHE A 68 -20.94 5.29 8.07
C PHE A 68 -20.94 6.82 7.97
N THR A 69 -20.06 7.51 8.71
CA THR A 69 -19.89 8.97 8.56
C THR A 69 -19.33 9.36 7.20
N VAL A 70 -18.36 8.59 6.67
CA VAL A 70 -17.79 8.82 5.33
C VAL A 70 -18.83 8.59 4.24
N LEU A 71 -19.72 7.59 4.38
CA LEU A 71 -20.81 7.35 3.44
C LEU A 71 -21.77 8.54 3.28
N LYS A 72 -21.88 9.42 4.29
CA LYS A 72 -22.65 10.67 4.20
C LYS A 72 -21.97 11.75 3.34
N LYS A 73 -20.75 11.51 2.84
CA LYS A 73 -19.99 12.42 1.97
C LYS A 73 -19.84 11.85 0.54
N PRO A 74 -20.94 11.64 -0.21
CA PRO A 74 -20.90 10.93 -1.49
C PRO A 74 -20.03 11.62 -2.54
N LYS A 75 -19.96 12.96 -2.53
CA LYS A 75 -19.11 13.73 -3.46
C LYS A 75 -17.62 13.40 -3.27
N ALA A 76 -17.15 13.31 -2.03
CA ALA A 76 -15.75 13.01 -1.73
C ALA A 76 -15.39 11.58 -2.16
N ILE A 77 -16.29 10.62 -1.89
CA ILE A 77 -16.14 9.22 -2.33
C ILE A 77 -16.06 9.15 -3.86
N LEU A 78 -16.98 9.81 -4.56
CA LEU A 78 -17.03 9.78 -6.02
C LEU A 78 -15.76 10.37 -6.64
N VAL A 79 -15.31 11.53 -6.16
CA VAL A 79 -14.05 12.15 -6.61
C VAL A 79 -12.87 11.23 -6.39
N PHE A 80 -12.79 10.57 -5.23
CA PHE A 80 -11.73 9.60 -4.95
C PHE A 80 -11.79 8.39 -5.88
N ILE A 81 -12.97 7.76 -6.04
CA ILE A 81 -13.12 6.57 -6.88
C ILE A 81 -12.79 6.88 -8.34
N ILE A 82 -13.33 7.98 -8.88
CA ILE A 82 -13.05 8.41 -10.27
C ILE A 82 -11.57 8.77 -10.42
N GLY A 83 -11.00 9.55 -9.50
CA GLY A 83 -9.60 9.94 -9.53
C GLY A 83 -8.66 8.74 -9.51
N ALA A 84 -8.83 7.86 -8.53
CA ALA A 84 -7.95 6.74 -8.28
C ALA A 84 -8.12 5.60 -9.29
N ASN A 85 -9.36 5.26 -9.69
CA ASN A 85 -9.64 4.05 -10.50
C ASN A 85 -9.91 4.33 -11.98
N PHE A 86 -10.14 5.58 -12.38
CA PHE A 86 -10.34 5.95 -13.79
C PHE A 86 -9.27 6.91 -14.27
N VAL A 87 -9.14 8.08 -13.64
CA VAL A 87 -8.25 9.16 -14.13
C VAL A 87 -6.80 8.70 -14.10
N MET A 88 -6.31 8.17 -12.97
CA MET A 88 -4.92 7.73 -12.83
C MET A 88 -4.55 6.59 -13.80
N PRO A 89 -5.35 5.50 -13.93
CA PRO A 89 -5.10 4.47 -14.94
C PRO A 89 -5.13 4.98 -16.38
N LEU A 90 -6.07 5.86 -16.73
CA LEU A 90 -6.18 6.41 -18.09
C LEU A 90 -5.00 7.31 -18.45
N LEU A 91 -4.58 8.19 -17.52
CA LEU A 91 -3.38 8.99 -17.69
C LEU A 91 -2.15 8.10 -17.86
N THR A 92 -2.04 7.05 -17.04
CA THR A 92 -0.95 6.09 -17.12
C THR A 92 -0.97 5.35 -18.45
N TYR A 93 -2.13 4.94 -18.94
CA TYR A 93 -2.27 4.32 -20.26
C TYR A 93 -1.80 5.26 -21.37
N ALA A 94 -2.26 6.52 -21.38
CA ALA A 94 -1.88 7.50 -22.40
C ALA A 94 -0.36 7.77 -22.41
N ILE A 95 0.25 7.89 -21.23
CA ILE A 95 1.69 8.14 -21.10
C ILE A 95 2.50 6.87 -21.41
N ALA A 96 2.13 5.72 -20.83
CA ALA A 96 2.91 4.50 -20.96
C ALA A 96 2.84 3.91 -22.38
N SER A 97 1.68 3.97 -23.04
CA SER A 97 1.52 3.50 -24.42
C SER A 97 2.27 4.35 -25.44
N THR A 98 2.57 5.61 -25.11
CA THR A 98 3.36 6.51 -25.97
C THR A 98 4.85 6.38 -25.71
N LEU A 99 5.28 6.36 -24.44
CA LEU A 99 6.70 6.28 -24.07
C LEU A 99 7.29 4.88 -24.19
N PHE A 100 6.50 3.82 -23.96
CA PHE A 100 6.95 2.43 -23.96
C PHE A 100 6.33 1.59 -25.08
N ARG A 101 6.14 2.19 -26.26
CA ARG A 101 5.45 1.56 -27.41
C ARG A 101 6.03 0.21 -27.82
N ASN A 102 7.35 0.02 -27.71
CA ASN A 102 8.05 -1.22 -28.08
C ASN A 102 8.31 -2.14 -26.86
N GLN A 103 7.82 -1.79 -25.67
CA GLN A 103 8.05 -2.51 -24.41
C GLN A 103 6.71 -2.71 -23.71
N GLN A 104 5.87 -3.56 -24.31
CA GLN A 104 4.47 -3.72 -23.90
C GLN A 104 4.36 -4.24 -22.47
N GLU A 105 5.30 -5.07 -22.01
CA GLU A 105 5.35 -5.60 -20.64
C GLU A 105 5.50 -4.49 -19.60
N ILE A 106 6.33 -3.48 -19.90
CA ILE A 106 6.53 -2.32 -19.00
C ILE A 106 5.27 -1.47 -18.99
N ALA A 107 4.70 -1.18 -20.17
CA ALA A 107 3.48 -0.39 -20.26
C ALA A 107 2.33 -1.06 -19.48
N THR A 108 2.11 -2.36 -19.71
CA THR A 108 1.10 -3.14 -19.00
C THR A 108 1.37 -3.18 -17.49
N GLY A 109 2.62 -3.38 -17.07
CA GLY A 109 2.99 -3.36 -15.65
C GLY A 109 2.64 -2.03 -14.96
N LEU A 110 2.93 -0.89 -15.61
CA LEU A 110 2.60 0.44 -15.09
C LEU A 110 1.09 0.67 -15.01
N ILE A 111 0.34 0.26 -16.04
CA ILE A 111 -1.13 0.38 -16.05
C ILE A 111 -1.73 -0.47 -14.93
N LEU A 112 -1.27 -1.72 -14.77
CA LEU A 112 -1.71 -2.60 -13.69
C LEU A 112 -1.41 -2.00 -12.32
N LEU A 113 -0.20 -1.45 -12.12
CA LEU A 113 0.19 -0.80 -10.88
C LEU A 113 -0.77 0.33 -10.49
N MET A 114 -1.16 1.18 -11.46
CA MET A 114 -2.04 2.32 -11.22
C MET A 114 -3.53 1.93 -11.13
N SER A 115 -3.89 0.74 -11.58
CA SER A 115 -5.26 0.20 -11.53
C SER A 115 -5.60 -0.49 -10.20
N ILE A 116 -4.60 -0.72 -9.33
CA ILE A 116 -4.84 -1.35 -8.02
C ILE A 116 -5.51 -0.33 -7.08
N PRO A 117 -6.56 -0.75 -6.32
CA PRO A 117 -7.21 0.13 -5.35
C PRO A 117 -6.22 0.62 -4.29
N THR A 118 -6.18 1.93 -4.06
CA THR A 118 -5.22 2.63 -3.18
C THR A 118 -5.49 2.46 -1.67
N ALA A 119 -6.39 1.55 -1.30
CA ALA A 119 -7.11 1.54 -0.03
C ALA A 119 -6.22 1.47 1.22
N ILE A 120 -5.21 0.59 1.24
CA ILE A 120 -4.42 0.33 2.45
C ILE A 120 -3.26 1.32 2.60
N THR A 121 -2.58 1.61 1.50
CA THR A 121 -1.45 2.55 1.49
C THR A 121 -1.92 3.95 1.88
N GLY A 122 -3.06 4.41 1.34
CA GLY A 122 -3.65 5.70 1.71
C GLY A 122 -3.93 5.82 3.21
N TYR A 123 -4.44 4.75 3.85
CA TYR A 123 -4.66 4.70 5.29
C TYR A 123 -3.36 4.76 6.11
N ILE A 124 -2.32 4.03 5.69
CA ILE A 124 -1.03 4.05 6.39
C ILE A 124 -0.43 5.47 6.37
N TRP A 125 -0.40 6.11 5.20
CA TRP A 125 0.15 7.45 5.07
C TRP A 125 -0.74 8.51 5.72
N SER A 126 -2.07 8.41 5.62
CA SER A 126 -2.96 9.35 6.33
C SER A 126 -2.87 9.19 7.85
N ALA A 127 -2.68 7.98 8.37
CA ALA A 127 -2.46 7.72 9.79
C ALA A 127 -1.11 8.28 10.28
N ILE A 128 -0.02 8.09 9.51
CA ILE A 128 1.31 8.61 9.86
C ILE A 128 1.32 10.16 9.80
N TYR A 129 0.73 10.74 8.75
CA TYR A 129 0.80 12.19 8.48
C TYR A 129 -0.43 12.98 8.95
N LYS A 130 -1.36 12.34 9.66
CA LYS A 130 -2.58 12.96 10.19
C LYS A 130 -3.46 13.61 9.10
N GLY A 131 -3.64 12.89 7.99
CA GLY A 131 -4.61 13.24 6.96
C GLY A 131 -6.06 13.09 7.44
N ASN A 132 -7.00 13.72 6.72
CA ASN A 132 -8.45 13.62 6.97
C ASN A 132 -9.04 12.29 6.49
#